data_AF-B9KC14-F1
#
_entry.id   AF-B9KC14-F1
#
_cell.length_a   1.000
_cell.length_b   1.000
_cell.length_c   1.000
_cell.angle_alpha   90.00
_cell.angle_beta   90.00
_cell.angle_gamma   90.00
#
_symmetry.space_group_name_H-M   'P 1'
#
loop_
_entity.id
_entity.type
_entity.pdbx_description
1 polymer ?
#
loop_
_entity_poly.entity_id
_entity_poly.type
_entity_poly.pdbx_seq_one_letter_code
_entity_poly.pdbx_strand_id
1 'polypeptide(L)'
;MYCGIDVGTTNTKVLVFDDDFKVVFLKKFKTPVISSKEGDLLSSKKLFVEILSSLKSIPESTKDKIKAIGISSLGETVFPISQDGEVLQDGMMWYNKNVLEEYREFLKKVPSDVIFKKTGLWPSWIYSVFKMKRFYKNNKELAKEVYKWLDVASLIAFLLTGNIAMDRVLSSRTLLMNILTGKWDEELVEASGIPKEHLPEVVDSGASRGIIRKEISEETGLPKDTVVTTAGQDHITASYAAGVHDETKLLDSSGTTEAALWTVSKETLKKYLKKAPSIFQAGFHCIPGKYYLLTGLPTGGFCIDWLLNKILKEDYSVFRTFKYQKNAVFFFPYLRGTFDREEIGGAFFNLKDTDDRDVIISTVLESTAFEMRSCLNGFEKLGLKDYEIVATGGGSQLREWLEVKANVFGKVVKVLSVHESVALGAAMIAKIAKIGQKNWEEFFKEASQNFEYEYFQPDEGEYFQKKYLEYLKLRNRIYGF
;
A
#
# COMPACT_ATOMS: atom_id res chain seq x y z
N MET A 1 12.71 -3.37 -22.24
CA MET A 1 12.91 -3.54 -20.79
C MET A 1 12.37 -2.34 -20.03
N TYR A 2 11.89 -2.58 -18.81
CA TYR A 2 11.20 -1.59 -17.98
C TYR A 2 11.70 -1.69 -16.54
N CYS A 3 11.94 -0.55 -15.92
CA CYS A 3 12.39 -0.48 -14.54
C CYS A 3 11.20 -0.18 -13.62
N GLY A 4 11.08 -0.94 -12.53
CA GLY A 4 10.13 -0.70 -11.45
C GLY A 4 10.86 -0.29 -10.18
N ILE A 5 10.48 0.85 -9.61
CA ILE A 5 10.97 1.33 -8.32
C ILE A 5 9.81 1.21 -7.32
N ASP A 6 10.04 0.46 -6.24
CA ASP A 6 9.12 0.32 -5.11
C ASP A 6 9.75 0.97 -3.87
N VAL A 7 9.27 2.15 -3.48
CA VAL A 7 9.68 2.84 -2.26
C VAL A 7 8.78 2.43 -1.10
N GLY A 8 9.08 1.28 -0.51
CA GLY A 8 8.36 0.75 0.64
C GLY A 8 8.78 1.37 1.97
N THR A 9 8.03 1.06 3.04
CA THR A 9 8.29 1.60 4.39
C THR A 9 9.64 1.14 4.96
N THR A 10 9.98 -0.15 4.80
CA THR A 10 11.19 -0.74 5.40
C THR A 10 12.34 -0.87 4.39
N ASN A 11 12.01 -1.17 3.15
CA ASN A 11 12.99 -1.35 2.08
C ASN A 11 12.50 -0.67 0.81
N THR A 12 13.45 -0.13 0.06
CA THR A 12 13.26 0.31 -1.31
C THR A 12 13.88 -0.71 -2.25
N LYS A 13 13.20 -0.97 -3.37
CA LYS A 13 13.62 -1.96 -4.37
C LYS A 13 13.65 -1.31 -5.75
N VAL A 14 14.70 -1.60 -6.51
CA VAL A 14 14.86 -1.21 -7.92
C VAL A 14 15.03 -2.49 -8.72
N LEU A 15 14.06 -2.79 -9.57
CA LEU A 15 14.05 -3.99 -10.41
C LEU A 15 14.00 -3.59 -11.88
N VAL A 16 14.68 -4.36 -12.73
CA VAL A 16 14.51 -4.28 -14.17
C VAL A 16 13.87 -5.57 -14.65
N PHE A 17 12.89 -5.41 -15.52
CA PHE A 17 12.16 -6.48 -16.15
C PHE A 17 12.41 -6.47 -17.66
N ASP A 18 12.50 -7.66 -18.25
CA ASP A 18 12.51 -7.80 -19.70
C ASP A 18 11.13 -7.49 -20.31
N ASP A 19 10.97 -7.69 -21.63
CA ASP A 19 9.71 -7.40 -22.30
C ASP A 19 8.59 -8.42 -21.97
N ASP A 20 8.96 -9.57 -21.39
CA ASP A 20 8.06 -10.63 -20.87
C ASP A 20 7.82 -10.52 -19.35
N PHE A 21 8.31 -9.44 -18.72
CA PHE A 21 8.22 -9.20 -17.28
C PHE A 21 8.94 -10.20 -16.39
N LYS A 22 10.01 -10.82 -16.88
CA LYS A 22 10.95 -11.58 -16.04
C LYS A 22 11.99 -10.65 -15.43
N VAL A 23 12.35 -10.90 -14.17
CA VAL A 23 13.34 -10.12 -13.44
C VAL A 23 14.73 -10.35 -14.04
N VAL A 24 15.38 -9.30 -14.54
CA VAL A 24 16.75 -9.34 -15.06
C VAL A 24 17.76 -8.61 -14.16
N PHE A 25 17.26 -7.78 -13.25
CA PHE A 25 18.07 -7.09 -12.25
C PHE A 25 17.22 -6.82 -11.01
N LEU A 26 17.84 -6.93 -9.83
CA LEU A 26 17.24 -6.58 -8.56
C LEU A 26 18.29 -5.95 -7.65
N LYS A 27 17.98 -4.76 -7.14
CA LYS A 27 18.68 -4.14 -6.03
C LYS A 27 17.67 -3.80 -4.94
N LYS A 28 18.03 -4.13 -3.70
CA LYS A 28 17.25 -3.84 -2.50
C LYS A 28 18.15 -3.12 -1.50
N PHE A 29 17.64 -2.07 -0.90
CA PHE A 29 18.29 -1.35 0.18
C PHE A 29 17.28 -0.92 1.24
N LYS A 30 17.77 -0.63 2.46
CA LYS A 30 16.91 -0.18 3.55
C LYS A 30 16.40 1.22 3.25
N THR A 31 15.10 1.46 3.42
CA THR A 31 14.52 2.79 3.28
C THR A 31 15.18 3.74 4.29
N PRO A 32 15.77 4.87 3.87
CA PRO A 32 16.61 5.70 4.74
C PRO A 32 15.76 6.58 5.66
N VAL A 33 15.29 5.98 6.75
CA VAL A 33 14.54 6.65 7.81
C VAL A 33 15.50 7.20 8.86
N ILE A 34 15.32 8.48 9.20
CA ILE A 34 15.99 9.18 10.29
C ILE A 34 15.03 9.19 11.49
N SER A 35 15.37 8.47 12.55
CA SER A 35 14.57 8.40 13.77
C SER A 35 15.01 9.46 14.78
N SER A 36 14.04 10.19 15.33
CA SER A 36 14.26 11.22 16.35
C SER A 36 13.17 11.17 17.43
N LYS A 37 13.29 12.01 18.47
CA LYS A 37 12.21 12.20 19.46
C LYS A 37 10.94 12.80 18.83
N GLU A 38 11.08 13.50 17.72
CA GLU A 38 9.96 14.06 16.93
C GLU A 38 9.40 13.04 15.92
N GLY A 39 9.82 11.77 16.06
CA GLY A 39 9.40 10.66 15.23
C GLY A 39 10.29 10.47 14.01
N ASP A 40 9.81 9.63 13.10
CA ASP A 40 10.58 9.15 11.96
C ASP A 40 10.36 10.05 10.73
N LEU A 41 11.46 10.40 10.06
CA LEU A 41 11.51 11.16 8.82
C LEU A 41 12.17 10.34 7.71
N LEU A 42 11.59 10.33 6.52
CA LEU A 42 12.17 9.76 5.31
C LEU A 42 13.16 10.75 4.70
N SER A 43 14.43 10.36 4.64
CA SER A 43 15.46 11.20 4.04
C SER A 43 15.37 11.20 2.52
N SER A 44 14.90 12.33 1.96
CA SER A 44 14.76 12.55 0.52
C SER A 44 16.10 12.38 -0.22
N LYS A 45 17.14 13.05 0.30
CA LYS A 45 18.50 13.03 -0.26
C LYS A 45 19.10 11.62 -0.26
N LYS A 46 19.08 10.93 0.87
CA LYS A 46 19.63 9.57 0.96
C LYS A 46 18.85 8.59 0.08
N LEU A 47 17.53 8.71 0.04
CA LEU A 47 16.69 7.86 -0.80
C LEU A 47 17.06 8.04 -2.28
N PHE A 48 17.18 9.28 -2.75
CA PHE A 48 17.50 9.55 -4.14
C PHE A 48 18.91 9.08 -4.51
N VAL A 49 19.91 9.29 -3.63
CA VAL A 49 21.28 8.77 -3.84
C VAL A 49 21.30 7.25 -3.98
N GLU A 50 20.57 6.52 -3.13
CA GLU A 50 20.51 5.05 -3.21
C GLU A 50 19.77 4.58 -4.48
N ILE A 51 18.74 5.32 -4.93
CA ILE A 51 18.06 5.05 -6.21
C ILE A 51 19.04 5.25 -7.38
N LEU A 52 19.76 6.38 -7.44
CA LEU A 52 20.73 6.64 -8.50
C LEU A 52 21.87 5.62 -8.50
N SER A 53 22.39 5.27 -7.32
CA SER A 53 23.37 4.21 -7.14
C SER A 53 22.87 2.86 -7.67
N SER A 54 21.61 2.52 -7.37
CA SER A 54 20.96 1.31 -7.87
C SER A 54 20.84 1.30 -9.39
N LEU A 55 20.37 2.41 -9.99
CA LEU A 55 20.26 2.57 -11.44
C LEU A 55 21.62 2.49 -12.14
N LYS A 56 22.65 3.12 -11.57
CA LYS A 56 24.02 3.08 -12.08
C LYS A 56 24.62 1.66 -12.06
N SER A 57 24.25 0.87 -11.05
CA SER A 57 24.73 -0.51 -10.89
C SER A 57 24.08 -1.53 -11.83
N ILE A 58 23.09 -1.13 -12.64
CA ILE A 58 22.50 -1.98 -13.68
C ILE A 58 23.57 -2.34 -14.73
N PRO A 59 23.72 -3.62 -15.12
CA PRO A 59 24.66 -4.01 -16.17
C PRO A 59 24.40 -3.28 -17.48
N GLU A 60 25.46 -2.86 -18.18
CA GLU A 60 25.35 -2.06 -19.41
C GLU A 60 24.48 -2.75 -20.48
N SER A 61 24.63 -4.07 -20.63
CA SER A 61 23.85 -4.91 -21.56
C SER A 61 22.33 -4.90 -21.32
N THR A 62 21.91 -4.50 -20.12
CA THR A 62 20.51 -4.31 -19.70
C THR A 62 20.13 -2.84 -19.75
N LYS A 63 21.03 -1.96 -19.31
CA LYS A 63 20.80 -0.53 -19.12
C LYS A 63 20.39 0.17 -20.42
N ASP A 64 21.08 -0.11 -21.53
CA ASP A 64 20.79 0.45 -22.86
C ASP A 64 19.39 0.12 -23.40
N LYS A 65 18.74 -0.90 -22.83
CA LYS A 65 17.44 -1.41 -23.26
C LYS A 65 16.28 -0.92 -22.39
N ILE A 66 16.56 -0.12 -21.35
CA ILE A 66 15.55 0.42 -20.45
C ILE A 66 14.82 1.56 -21.15
N LYS A 67 13.54 1.33 -21.45
CA LYS A 67 12.68 2.28 -22.18
C LYS A 67 11.91 3.21 -21.24
N ALA A 68 11.59 2.73 -20.04
CA ALA A 68 10.83 3.50 -19.06
C ALA A 68 11.09 3.04 -17.62
N ILE A 69 10.85 3.96 -16.68
CA ILE A 69 10.88 3.77 -15.23
C ILE A 69 9.49 4.08 -14.67
N GLY A 70 8.93 3.15 -13.89
CA GLY A 70 7.72 3.37 -13.10
C GLY A 70 8.04 3.40 -11.62
N ILE A 71 7.39 4.29 -10.88
CA ILE A 71 7.68 4.52 -9.45
C ILE A 71 6.41 4.33 -8.65
N SER A 72 6.40 3.35 -7.76
CA SER A 72 5.39 3.16 -6.72
C SER A 72 6.00 3.50 -5.36
N SER A 73 5.16 3.93 -4.41
CA SER A 73 5.63 4.22 -3.07
C SER A 73 4.60 3.93 -1.99
N LEU A 74 5.06 3.94 -0.74
CA LEU A 74 4.21 4.15 0.43
C LEU A 74 3.37 5.43 0.27
N GLY A 75 2.24 5.47 0.98
CA GLY A 75 1.32 6.60 1.01
C GLY A 75 1.68 7.65 2.05
N GLU A 76 0.91 8.74 2.04
CA GLU A 76 0.78 9.78 3.06
C GLU A 76 2.02 10.63 3.42
N THR A 77 3.23 10.15 3.20
CA THR A 77 4.46 10.93 3.37
C THR A 77 4.59 11.93 2.22
N VAL A 78 4.81 13.20 2.56
CA VAL A 78 4.91 14.32 1.61
C VAL A 78 6.09 15.22 1.93
N PHE A 79 6.58 15.92 0.91
CA PHE A 79 7.74 16.79 0.98
C PHE A 79 7.39 18.19 0.46
N PRO A 80 7.73 19.26 1.21
CA PRO A 80 7.66 20.62 0.69
C PRO A 80 8.87 20.87 -0.20
N ILE A 81 8.64 21.36 -1.42
CA ILE A 81 9.68 21.76 -2.35
C ILE A 81 9.65 23.27 -2.61
N SER A 82 10.82 23.86 -2.79
CA SER A 82 10.98 25.27 -3.14
C SER A 82 10.77 25.50 -4.64
N GLN A 83 10.72 26.78 -5.04
CA GLN A 83 10.63 27.15 -6.46
C GLN A 83 11.88 26.74 -7.25
N ASP A 84 13.03 26.65 -6.59
CA ASP A 84 14.29 26.20 -7.17
C ASP A 84 14.40 24.66 -7.23
N GLY A 85 13.39 23.94 -6.72
CA GLY A 85 13.36 22.48 -6.72
C GLY A 85 14.07 21.83 -5.53
N GLU A 86 14.45 22.60 -4.52
CA GLU A 86 15.06 22.08 -3.29
C GLU A 86 14.00 21.48 -2.36
N VAL A 87 14.33 20.36 -1.71
CA VAL A 87 13.46 19.76 -0.69
C VAL A 87 13.67 20.50 0.63
N LEU A 88 12.66 21.25 1.09
CA LEU A 88 12.75 22.12 2.26
C LEU A 88 12.76 21.35 3.59
N GLN A 89 12.19 20.14 3.61
CA GLN A 89 12.20 19.25 4.77
C GLN A 89 12.04 17.79 4.35
N ASP A 90 12.73 16.90 5.05
CA ASP A 90 12.54 15.45 4.94
C ASP A 90 11.11 15.03 5.34
N GLY A 91 10.60 13.99 4.69
CA GLY A 91 9.18 13.66 4.72
C GLY A 91 8.81 12.94 6.00
N MET A 92 7.85 13.46 6.75
CA MET A 92 7.35 12.78 7.94
C MET A 92 6.68 11.45 7.58
N MET A 93 7.15 10.35 8.17
CA MET A 93 6.63 9.00 7.88
C MET A 93 5.13 8.90 8.15
N TRP A 94 4.41 8.11 7.35
CA TRP A 94 2.95 7.96 7.43
C TRP A 94 2.44 7.62 8.84
N TYR A 95 3.18 6.77 9.56
CA TYR A 95 2.86 6.33 10.92
C TYR A 95 3.32 7.28 12.04
N ASN A 96 3.90 8.45 11.71
CA ASN A 96 4.33 9.41 12.71
C ASN A 96 3.11 10.12 13.34
N LYS A 97 2.92 9.91 14.65
CA LYS A 97 1.79 10.45 15.42
C LYS A 97 1.96 11.90 15.88
N ASN A 98 3.09 12.55 15.58
CA ASN A 98 3.33 13.95 15.97
C ASN A 98 2.58 14.98 15.10
N VAL A 99 1.31 14.64 14.78
CA VAL A 99 0.34 15.43 14.03
C VAL A 99 -1.07 15.36 14.65
N LEU A 100 -1.20 14.74 15.84
CA LEU A 100 -2.49 14.53 16.51
C LEU A 100 -3.21 15.83 16.89
N GLU A 101 -2.46 16.90 17.15
CA GLU A 101 -3.03 18.21 17.44
C GLU A 101 -3.70 18.78 16.18
N GLU A 102 -2.98 18.77 15.06
CA GLU A 102 -3.46 19.24 13.75
C GLU A 102 -4.65 18.43 13.26
N TYR A 103 -4.66 17.12 13.54
CA TYR A 103 -5.80 16.24 13.29
C TYR A 103 -7.05 16.66 14.07
N ARG A 104 -6.92 16.86 15.40
CA ARG A 104 -8.04 17.29 16.26
C ARG A 104 -8.56 18.67 15.89
N GLU A 105 -7.67 19.61 15.55
CA GLU A 105 -8.06 20.95 15.09
C GLU A 105 -8.86 20.91 13.79
N PHE A 106 -8.45 20.06 12.83
CA PHE A 106 -9.15 19.92 11.56
C PHE A 106 -10.56 19.34 11.73
N LEU A 107 -10.71 18.33 12.59
CA LEU A 107 -12.03 17.72 12.88
C LEU A 107 -13.01 18.65 13.60
N LYS A 108 -12.53 19.71 14.24
CA LYS A 108 -13.41 20.78 14.77
C LYS A 108 -14.01 21.64 13.67
N LYS A 109 -13.39 21.69 12.48
CA LYS A 109 -13.81 22.53 11.35
C LYS A 109 -14.71 21.78 10.37
N VAL A 110 -14.43 20.50 10.12
CA VAL A 110 -15.18 19.68 9.17
C VAL A 110 -15.59 18.35 9.80
N PRO A 111 -16.90 18.02 9.84
CA PRO A 111 -17.38 16.74 10.35
C PRO A 111 -16.83 15.54 9.57
N SER A 112 -16.60 14.42 10.27
CA SER A 112 -16.02 13.20 9.68
C SER A 112 -16.86 12.61 8.54
N ASP A 113 -18.18 12.69 8.60
CA ASP A 113 -19.06 12.17 7.54
C ASP A 113 -19.01 13.03 6.27
N VAL A 114 -18.80 14.35 6.41
CA VAL A 114 -18.58 15.27 5.29
C VAL A 114 -17.24 14.96 4.62
N ILE A 115 -16.18 14.79 5.40
CA ILE A 115 -14.86 14.36 4.90
C ILE A 115 -14.99 13.05 4.13
N PHE A 116 -15.66 12.05 4.73
CA PHE A 116 -15.87 10.74 4.10
C PHE A 116 -16.63 10.84 2.77
N LYS A 117 -17.75 11.58 2.72
CA LYS A 117 -18.54 11.72 1.48
C LYS A 117 -17.75 12.40 0.35
N LYS A 118 -16.83 13.31 0.68
CA LYS A 118 -15.98 14.00 -0.29
C LYS A 118 -14.79 13.16 -0.73
N THR A 119 -14.12 12.50 0.20
CA THR A 119 -12.80 11.89 -0.04
C THR A 119 -12.85 10.37 -0.20
N GLY A 120 -13.91 9.71 0.25
CA GLY A 120 -13.97 8.25 0.40
C GLY A 120 -13.19 7.73 1.61
N LEU A 121 -12.64 8.62 2.43
CA LEU A 121 -11.77 8.33 3.55
C LEU A 121 -12.41 8.72 4.87
N TRP A 122 -12.49 7.78 5.81
CA TRP A 122 -12.73 8.15 7.20
C TRP A 122 -11.47 8.84 7.75
N PRO A 123 -11.61 9.99 8.41
CA PRO A 123 -10.47 10.77 8.85
C PRO A 123 -9.67 10.00 9.91
N SER A 124 -8.36 10.07 9.79
CA SER A 124 -7.36 9.48 10.66
C SER A 124 -6.12 10.35 10.58
N TRP A 125 -5.33 10.42 11.65
CA TRP A 125 -4.14 11.29 11.72
C TRP A 125 -3.05 10.92 10.71
N ILE A 126 -3.14 9.76 10.05
CA ILE A 126 -2.14 9.29 9.09
C ILE A 126 -2.03 10.16 7.82
N TYR A 127 -3.10 10.85 7.41
CA TYR A 127 -3.16 11.50 6.10
C TYR A 127 -2.23 12.71 5.94
N SER A 128 -1.80 12.97 4.70
CA SER A 128 -0.78 13.97 4.38
C SER A 128 -1.11 15.39 4.86
N VAL A 129 -2.39 15.78 4.83
CA VAL A 129 -2.83 17.11 5.27
C VAL A 129 -2.31 17.47 6.66
N PHE A 130 -2.22 16.51 7.59
CA PHE A 130 -1.79 16.80 8.95
C PHE A 130 -0.28 17.03 9.07
N LYS A 131 0.50 16.38 8.20
CA LYS A 131 1.95 16.61 8.06
C LYS A 131 2.22 17.99 7.45
N MET A 132 1.45 18.37 6.43
CA MET A 132 1.51 19.71 5.84
C MET A 132 1.15 20.80 6.87
N LYS A 133 0.05 20.62 7.62
CA LYS A 133 -0.36 21.55 8.69
C LYS A 133 0.71 21.70 9.77
N ARG A 134 1.31 20.58 10.19
CA ARG A 134 2.39 20.56 11.18
C ARG A 134 3.60 21.36 10.68
N PHE A 135 3.97 21.19 9.41
CA PHE A 135 5.05 21.95 8.80
C PHE A 135 4.79 23.46 8.84
N TYR A 136 3.61 23.93 8.41
CA TYR A 136 3.26 25.36 8.45
C TYR A 136 3.24 25.93 9.87
N LYS A 137 2.78 25.14 10.85
CA LYS A 137 2.74 25.56 12.26
C LYS A 137 4.15 25.75 12.84
N ASN A 138 5.07 24.84 12.53
CA ASN A 138 6.39 24.80 13.15
C ASN A 138 7.46 25.59 12.38
N ASN A 139 7.30 25.79 11.07
CA ASN A 139 8.35 26.33 10.20
C ASN A 139 7.88 27.59 9.44
N LYS A 140 7.55 28.67 10.17
CA LYS A 140 6.97 29.88 9.57
C LYS A 140 7.83 30.55 8.49
N GLU A 141 9.16 30.48 8.60
CA GLU A 141 10.06 31.06 7.61
C GLU A 141 10.15 30.15 6.37
N LEU A 142 10.44 28.86 6.53
CA LEU A 142 10.47 27.90 5.41
C LEU A 142 9.10 27.78 4.70
N ALA A 143 8.00 28.02 5.42
CA ALA A 143 6.66 28.07 4.84
C ALA A 143 6.51 29.11 3.72
N LYS A 144 7.31 30.19 3.74
CA LYS A 144 7.33 31.22 2.69
C LYS A 144 8.06 30.75 1.42
N GLU A 145 8.91 29.74 1.54
CA GLU A 145 9.68 29.18 0.44
C GLU A 145 8.96 28.01 -0.24
N VAL A 146 7.89 27.48 0.36
CA VAL A 146 7.13 26.36 -0.22
C VAL A 146 6.53 26.79 -1.54
N TYR A 147 6.95 26.13 -2.60
CA TYR A 147 6.33 26.25 -3.91
C TYR A 147 5.26 25.19 -4.10
N LYS A 148 5.58 23.91 -3.86
CA LYS A 148 4.67 22.78 -4.00
C LYS A 148 4.90 21.69 -2.97
N TRP A 149 3.89 20.85 -2.75
CA TRP A 149 4.01 19.59 -2.01
C TRP A 149 4.02 18.39 -2.96
N LEU A 150 4.89 17.41 -2.73
CA LEU A 150 4.92 16.17 -3.50
C LEU A 150 4.88 14.95 -2.57
N ASP A 151 4.16 13.89 -2.98
CA ASP A 151 4.30 12.56 -2.37
C ASP A 151 5.66 11.93 -2.75
N VAL A 152 5.98 10.80 -2.12
CA VAL A 152 7.26 10.11 -2.32
C VAL A 152 7.50 9.75 -3.79
N ALA A 153 6.57 9.09 -4.48
CA ALA A 153 6.75 8.68 -5.88
C ALA A 153 6.88 9.89 -6.81
N SER A 154 6.05 10.92 -6.59
CA SER A 154 6.06 12.16 -7.35
C SER A 154 7.33 12.98 -7.12
N LEU A 155 7.90 12.97 -5.91
CA LEU A 155 9.19 13.57 -5.63
C LEU A 155 10.31 12.88 -6.42
N ILE A 156 10.37 11.55 -6.40
CA ILE A 156 11.39 10.81 -7.18
C ILE A 156 11.20 11.07 -8.68
N ALA A 157 9.97 11.09 -9.18
CA ALA A 157 9.70 11.43 -10.57
C ALA A 157 10.16 12.86 -10.91
N PHE A 158 9.90 13.83 -10.03
CA PHE A 158 10.37 15.20 -10.18
C PHE A 158 11.91 15.30 -10.19
N LEU A 159 12.60 14.60 -9.28
CA LEU A 159 14.06 14.59 -9.25
C LEU A 159 14.68 13.95 -10.50
N LEU A 160 14.00 12.95 -11.09
CA LEU A 160 14.45 12.30 -12.33
C LEU A 160 14.16 13.13 -13.59
N THR A 161 13.11 13.95 -13.62
CA THR A 161 12.59 14.57 -14.86
C THR A 161 12.52 16.09 -14.85
N GLY A 162 12.43 16.70 -13.66
CA GLY A 162 12.13 18.12 -13.44
C GLY A 162 10.68 18.52 -13.58
N ASN A 163 9.77 17.61 -13.89
CA ASN A 163 8.36 17.93 -14.03
C ASN A 163 7.61 17.76 -12.70
N ILE A 164 6.98 18.85 -12.25
CA ILE A 164 6.24 18.89 -10.99
C ILE A 164 4.77 18.56 -11.22
N ALA A 165 4.31 17.46 -10.65
CA ALA A 165 2.89 17.17 -10.45
C ALA A 165 2.76 16.00 -9.46
N MET A 166 1.59 15.82 -8.87
CA MET A 166 1.32 14.72 -7.93
C MET A 166 0.51 13.61 -8.59
N ASP A 167 0.75 12.38 -8.17
CA ASP A 167 0.04 11.20 -8.66
C ASP A 167 -1.40 11.18 -8.13
N ARG A 168 -2.40 10.83 -8.96
CA ARG A 168 -3.82 10.85 -8.55
C ARG A 168 -4.14 9.86 -7.44
N VAL A 169 -3.54 8.67 -7.45
CA VAL A 169 -3.75 7.65 -6.41
C VAL A 169 -3.23 8.20 -5.08
N LEU A 170 -2.01 8.73 -5.05
CA LEU A 170 -1.40 9.27 -3.83
C LEU A 170 -2.04 10.59 -3.39
N SER A 171 -2.48 11.43 -4.33
CA SER A 171 -3.24 12.66 -4.04
C SER A 171 -4.58 12.37 -3.37
N SER A 172 -5.23 11.26 -3.73
CA SER A 172 -6.48 10.82 -3.10
C SER A 172 -6.32 10.47 -1.61
N ARG A 173 -5.09 10.17 -1.18
CA ARG A 173 -4.69 9.85 0.19
C ARG A 173 -4.33 11.07 1.03
N THR A 174 -4.48 12.28 0.51
CA THR A 174 -4.15 13.52 1.24
C THR A 174 -5.22 13.94 2.23
N LEU A 175 -6.45 13.44 2.10
CA LEU A 175 -7.70 13.93 2.71
C LEU A 175 -8.19 15.28 2.15
N LEU A 176 -7.61 15.77 1.05
CA LEU A 176 -7.97 17.05 0.41
C LEU A 176 -8.60 16.88 -0.98
N MET A 177 -8.61 15.67 -1.53
CA MET A 177 -9.13 15.42 -2.87
C MET A 177 -10.58 14.95 -2.82
N ASN A 178 -11.42 15.54 -3.67
CA ASN A 178 -12.75 15.04 -3.91
C ASN A 178 -12.68 13.79 -4.82
N ILE A 179 -13.09 12.63 -4.31
CA ILE A 179 -12.96 11.35 -5.01
C ILE A 179 -13.87 11.25 -6.25
N LEU A 180 -14.95 12.03 -6.32
CA LEU A 180 -15.88 12.00 -7.45
C LEU A 180 -15.42 12.86 -8.62
N THR A 181 -14.70 13.96 -8.34
CA THR A 181 -14.20 14.92 -9.34
C THR A 181 -12.72 14.74 -9.67
N GLY A 182 -11.95 14.13 -8.77
CA GLY A 182 -10.49 13.99 -8.90
C GLY A 182 -9.72 15.30 -8.74
N LYS A 183 -10.35 16.34 -8.18
CA LYS A 183 -9.76 17.66 -7.93
C LYS A 183 -9.63 17.92 -6.43
N TRP A 184 -8.76 18.83 -6.05
CA TRP A 184 -8.69 19.36 -4.69
C TRP A 184 -10.07 19.95 -4.29
N ASP A 185 -10.60 19.52 -3.15
CA ASP A 185 -11.88 19.96 -2.61
C ASP A 185 -11.71 21.30 -1.86
N GLU A 186 -12.40 22.34 -2.30
CA GLU A 186 -12.16 23.71 -1.84
C GLU A 186 -12.40 23.89 -0.34
N GLU A 187 -13.48 23.27 0.17
CA GLU A 187 -13.84 23.33 1.60
C GLU A 187 -12.78 22.64 2.47
N LEU A 188 -12.28 21.48 2.04
CA LEU A 188 -11.25 20.74 2.78
C LEU A 188 -9.90 21.47 2.75
N VAL A 189 -9.54 22.06 1.61
CA VAL A 189 -8.32 22.87 1.46
C VAL A 189 -8.41 24.10 2.36
N GLU A 190 -9.51 24.84 2.34
CA GLU A 190 -9.71 26.01 3.20
C GLU A 190 -9.66 25.63 4.69
N ALA A 191 -10.36 24.57 5.10
CA ALA A 191 -10.34 24.11 6.48
C ALA A 191 -8.93 23.69 6.95
N SER A 192 -8.13 23.12 6.05
CA SER A 192 -6.76 22.72 6.34
C SER A 192 -5.83 23.90 6.63
N GLY A 193 -6.09 25.08 6.02
CA GLY A 193 -5.21 26.24 6.08
C GLY A 193 -3.96 26.14 5.20
N ILE A 194 -3.91 25.15 4.30
CA ILE A 194 -2.83 25.00 3.31
C ILE A 194 -3.15 25.90 2.11
N PRO A 195 -2.23 26.77 1.68
CA PRO A 195 -2.45 27.59 0.48
C PRO A 195 -2.68 26.71 -0.76
N LYS A 196 -3.75 26.99 -1.51
CA LYS A 196 -4.19 26.18 -2.67
C LYS A 196 -3.11 26.13 -3.75
N GLU A 197 -2.37 27.22 -3.90
CA GLU A 197 -1.24 27.38 -4.80
C GLU A 197 -0.06 26.48 -4.45
N HIS A 198 0.05 25.99 -3.21
CA HIS A 198 1.08 25.02 -2.82
C HIS A 198 0.68 23.57 -3.15
N LEU A 199 -0.58 23.34 -3.53
CA LEU A 199 -1.00 22.04 -4.04
C LEU A 199 -0.62 21.92 -5.53
N PRO A 200 0.00 20.81 -5.93
CA PRO A 200 0.43 20.60 -7.31
C PRO A 200 -0.75 20.25 -8.23
N GLU A 201 -0.49 20.32 -9.53
CA GLU A 201 -1.34 19.66 -10.52
C GLU A 201 -1.36 18.15 -10.25
N VAL A 202 -2.51 17.51 -10.50
CA VAL A 202 -2.72 16.09 -10.30
C VAL A 202 -2.81 15.40 -11.65
N VAL A 203 -1.97 14.39 -11.86
CA VAL A 203 -1.99 13.55 -13.06
C VAL A 203 -2.21 12.09 -12.70
N ASP A 204 -2.76 11.33 -13.65
CA ASP A 204 -3.03 9.91 -13.47
C ASP A 204 -1.74 9.08 -13.40
N SER A 205 -1.78 7.99 -12.62
CA SER A 205 -0.72 6.98 -12.66
C SER A 205 -0.58 6.44 -14.09
N GLY A 206 0.65 6.17 -14.53
CA GLY A 206 0.95 5.77 -15.91
C GLY A 206 0.93 6.91 -16.92
N ALA A 207 0.62 8.16 -16.52
CA ALA A 207 0.88 9.31 -17.37
C ALA A 207 2.39 9.58 -17.42
N SER A 208 2.92 9.92 -18.60
CA SER A 208 4.33 10.29 -18.73
C SER A 208 4.63 11.52 -17.87
N ARG A 209 5.70 11.44 -17.07
CA ARG A 209 6.29 12.57 -16.34
C ARG A 209 7.42 13.21 -17.13
N GLY A 210 7.49 12.96 -18.43
CA GLY A 210 8.61 13.30 -19.29
C GLY A 210 9.69 12.22 -19.33
N ILE A 211 10.86 12.61 -19.84
CA ILE A 211 12.06 11.78 -19.91
C ILE A 211 13.02 12.14 -18.79
N ILE A 212 13.95 11.25 -18.47
CA ILE A 212 15.01 11.55 -17.51
C ILE A 212 15.80 12.80 -17.93
N ARG A 213 16.24 13.59 -16.95
CA ARG A 213 17.11 14.75 -17.20
C ARG A 213 18.47 14.30 -17.73
N LYS A 214 19.15 15.20 -18.43
CA LYS A 214 20.45 14.94 -19.06
C LYS A 214 21.49 14.50 -18.03
N GLU A 215 21.59 15.20 -16.91
CA GLU A 215 22.53 14.90 -15.83
C GLU A 215 22.28 13.51 -15.22
N ILE A 216 21.02 13.07 -15.14
CA ILE A 216 20.66 11.73 -14.65
C ILE A 216 21.07 10.65 -15.65
N SER A 217 20.87 10.89 -16.95
CA SER A 217 21.35 10.01 -18.02
C SER A 217 22.87 9.87 -17.98
N GLU A 218 23.61 10.97 -17.84
CA GLU A 218 25.08 10.98 -17.75
C GLU A 218 25.60 10.28 -16.49
N GLU A 219 24.95 10.45 -15.33
CA GLU A 219 25.38 9.85 -14.07
C GLU A 219 25.12 8.33 -14.02
N THR A 220 23.96 7.91 -14.53
CA THR A 220 23.49 6.51 -14.44
C THR A 220 23.89 5.65 -15.64
N GLY A 221 24.07 6.27 -16.82
CA GLY A 221 24.23 5.61 -18.12
C GLY A 221 22.90 5.21 -18.78
N LEU A 222 21.76 5.61 -18.23
CA LEU A 222 20.45 5.28 -18.83
C LEU A 222 20.24 6.02 -20.16
N PRO A 223 19.51 5.44 -21.13
CA PRO A 223 19.16 6.12 -22.37
C PRO A 223 18.45 7.46 -22.12
N LYS A 224 18.86 8.52 -22.83
CA LYS A 224 18.30 9.87 -22.69
C LYS A 224 16.79 9.96 -22.95
N ASP A 225 16.21 9.01 -23.68
CA ASP A 225 14.78 8.95 -23.99
C ASP A 225 13.98 8.02 -23.04
N THR A 226 14.61 7.61 -21.92
CA THR A 226 13.94 6.84 -20.87
C THR A 226 12.80 7.64 -20.29
N VAL A 227 11.57 7.15 -20.47
CA VAL A 227 10.35 7.79 -19.94
C VAL A 227 10.20 7.49 -18.45
N VAL A 228 9.74 8.45 -17.66
CA VAL A 228 9.43 8.23 -16.24
C VAL A 228 7.94 8.36 -16.00
N THR A 229 7.37 7.55 -15.10
CA THR A 229 5.99 7.66 -14.64
C THR A 229 5.85 7.30 -13.16
N THR A 230 4.74 7.72 -12.56
CA THR A 230 4.29 7.25 -11.24
C THR A 230 3.26 6.12 -11.40
N ALA A 231 3.30 5.14 -10.52
CA ALA A 231 2.43 3.96 -10.53
C ALA A 231 1.37 3.99 -9.42
N GLY A 232 1.47 4.93 -8.48
CA GLY A 232 0.56 5.09 -7.36
C GLY A 232 1.11 4.48 -6.06
N GLN A 233 0.18 4.07 -5.18
CA GLN A 233 0.47 3.51 -3.86
C GLN A 233 0.76 2.00 -3.95
N ASP A 234 1.66 1.49 -3.09
CA ASP A 234 2.16 0.10 -3.15
C ASP A 234 1.08 -1.00 -3.28
N HIS A 235 0.06 -1.04 -2.43
CA HIS A 235 -1.05 -2.02 -2.48
C HIS A 235 -1.86 -1.91 -3.77
N ILE A 236 -2.08 -0.69 -4.28
CA ILE A 236 -2.85 -0.43 -5.52
C ILE A 236 -2.00 -0.81 -6.74
N THR A 237 -0.68 -0.59 -6.69
CA THR A 237 0.23 -1.04 -7.74
C THR A 237 0.34 -2.57 -7.74
N ALA A 238 0.38 -3.19 -6.56
CA ALA A 238 0.39 -4.64 -6.43
C ALA A 238 -0.92 -5.28 -6.91
N SER A 239 -2.08 -4.66 -6.68
CA SER A 239 -3.37 -5.17 -7.19
C SER A 239 -3.37 -5.22 -8.72
N TYR A 240 -2.82 -4.19 -9.36
CA TYR A 240 -2.64 -4.17 -10.80
C TYR A 240 -1.77 -5.34 -11.26
N ALA A 241 -0.55 -5.49 -10.73
CA ALA A 241 0.33 -6.60 -11.09
C ALA A 241 -0.30 -7.98 -10.85
N ALA A 242 -1.11 -8.11 -9.80
CA ALA A 242 -1.74 -9.37 -9.39
C ALA A 242 -2.91 -9.80 -10.27
N GLY A 243 -3.35 -8.99 -11.25
CA GLY A 243 -4.53 -9.33 -12.04
C GLY A 243 -5.84 -8.75 -11.50
N VAL A 244 -5.82 -7.95 -10.42
CA VAL A 244 -7.02 -7.46 -9.73
C VAL A 244 -7.48 -6.12 -10.33
N HIS A 245 -8.03 -6.19 -11.54
CA HIS A 245 -8.36 -5.03 -12.38
C HIS A 245 -9.86 -4.77 -12.56
N ASP A 246 -10.70 -5.67 -12.04
CA ASP A 246 -12.16 -5.65 -12.19
C ASP A 246 -12.86 -6.00 -10.87
N GLU A 247 -14.19 -5.98 -10.92
CA GLU A 247 -15.03 -6.23 -9.75
C GLU A 247 -15.14 -7.73 -9.38
N THR A 248 -14.48 -8.65 -10.13
CA THR A 248 -14.58 -10.11 -9.91
C THR A 248 -13.41 -10.69 -9.13
N LYS A 249 -12.49 -9.84 -8.66
CA LYS A 249 -11.28 -10.26 -7.96
C LYS A 249 -11.04 -9.36 -6.76
N LEU A 250 -10.40 -9.93 -5.75
CA LEU A 250 -9.99 -9.23 -4.55
C LEU A 250 -8.52 -9.55 -4.27
N LEU A 251 -7.74 -8.52 -3.97
CA LEU A 251 -6.36 -8.67 -3.53
C LEU A 251 -6.34 -8.90 -2.02
N ASP A 252 -5.60 -9.90 -1.56
CA ASP A 252 -5.14 -10.04 -0.19
C ASP A 252 -3.64 -9.70 -0.14
N SER A 253 -3.33 -8.44 0.17
CA SER A 253 -1.97 -7.97 0.32
C SER A 253 -1.44 -8.28 1.71
N SER A 254 -0.83 -9.46 1.85
CA SER A 254 -0.25 -10.01 3.08
C SER A 254 1.13 -9.44 3.39
N GLY A 255 1.20 -8.16 3.76
CA GLY A 255 2.41 -7.50 4.24
C GLY A 255 2.53 -7.47 5.78
N THR A 256 3.39 -6.60 6.30
CA THR A 256 3.46 -6.27 7.74
C THR A 256 2.07 -5.84 8.25
N THR A 257 1.45 -4.95 7.50
CA THR A 257 0.01 -4.70 7.50
C THR A 257 -0.61 -5.58 6.41
N GLU A 258 -1.77 -6.15 6.69
CA GLU A 258 -2.50 -6.97 5.73
C GLU A 258 -3.70 -6.18 5.23
N ALA A 259 -3.87 -6.07 3.91
CA ALA A 259 -4.91 -5.27 3.30
C ALA A 259 -5.68 -6.08 2.27
N ALA A 260 -7.00 -6.07 2.38
CA ALA A 260 -7.88 -6.54 1.31
C ALA A 260 -8.28 -5.35 0.44
N LEU A 261 -8.11 -5.50 -0.88
CA LEU A 261 -8.40 -4.46 -1.86
C LEU A 261 -9.30 -5.00 -2.97
N TRP A 262 -10.39 -4.27 -3.24
CA TRP A 262 -11.32 -4.54 -4.32
C TRP A 262 -11.31 -3.39 -5.34
N THR A 263 -11.08 -3.72 -6.61
CA THR A 263 -11.13 -2.75 -7.71
C THR A 263 -12.57 -2.54 -8.14
N VAL A 264 -13.04 -1.29 -8.10
CA VAL A 264 -14.46 -0.94 -8.29
C VAL A 264 -14.68 0.12 -9.35
N SER A 265 -15.86 0.07 -9.96
CA SER A 265 -16.39 1.10 -10.82
C SER A 265 -16.81 2.35 -10.04
N LYS A 266 -16.99 3.46 -10.76
CA LYS A 266 -17.56 4.70 -10.20
C LYS A 266 -18.96 4.48 -9.60
N GLU A 267 -19.74 3.57 -10.17
CA GLU A 267 -21.10 3.28 -9.73
C GLU A 267 -21.11 2.55 -8.39
N THR A 268 -20.24 1.56 -8.23
CA THR A 268 -20.01 0.86 -6.96
C THR A 268 -19.43 1.80 -5.90
N LEU A 269 -18.49 2.67 -6.25
CA LEU A 269 -18.01 3.73 -5.36
C LEU A 269 -19.14 4.63 -4.86
N LYS A 270 -20.03 5.10 -5.73
CA LYS A 270 -21.17 5.95 -5.32
C LYS A 270 -22.11 5.23 -4.34
N LYS A 271 -22.27 3.91 -4.46
CA LYS A 271 -23.04 3.10 -3.49
C LYS A 271 -22.31 3.04 -2.15
N TYR A 272 -20.99 2.81 -2.19
CA TYR A 272 -20.12 2.80 -1.02
C TYR A 272 -20.21 4.11 -0.21
N LEU A 273 -20.10 5.27 -0.86
CA LEU A 273 -20.13 6.58 -0.21
C LEU A 273 -21.45 6.89 0.54
N LYS A 274 -22.51 6.09 0.33
CA LYS A 274 -23.80 6.25 1.04
C LYS A 274 -23.91 5.45 2.34
N LYS A 275 -23.20 4.33 2.47
CA LYS A 275 -23.55 3.27 3.45
C LYS A 275 -22.37 2.52 4.06
N ALA A 276 -21.12 2.89 3.77
CA ALA A 276 -20.01 2.05 4.17
C ALA A 276 -19.55 2.26 5.62
N PRO A 277 -19.16 1.19 6.33
CA PRO A 277 -18.57 1.27 7.67
C PRO A 277 -17.25 2.05 7.70
N SER A 278 -16.88 2.52 8.90
CA SER A 278 -15.63 3.26 9.18
C SER A 278 -14.34 2.53 8.80
N ILE A 279 -14.38 1.19 8.75
CA ILE A 279 -13.20 0.36 8.51
C ILE A 279 -12.72 0.37 7.05
N PHE A 280 -13.58 0.81 6.12
CA PHE A 280 -13.22 0.88 4.71
C PHE A 280 -12.69 2.25 4.32
N GLN A 281 -11.84 2.25 3.30
CA GLN A 281 -11.27 3.42 2.66
C GLN A 281 -11.42 3.28 1.15
N ALA A 282 -11.62 4.39 0.46
CA ALA A 282 -11.69 4.42 -0.99
C ALA A 282 -10.70 5.42 -1.58
N GLY A 283 -10.27 5.17 -2.81
CA GLY A 283 -9.43 6.08 -3.56
C GLY A 283 -9.42 5.75 -5.05
N PHE A 284 -8.63 6.49 -5.81
CA PHE A 284 -8.42 6.19 -7.23
C PHE A 284 -7.53 4.96 -7.39
N HIS A 285 -7.82 4.12 -8.38
CA HIS A 285 -6.91 3.05 -8.79
C HIS A 285 -5.88 3.59 -9.77
N CYS A 286 -4.73 2.93 -9.90
CA CYS A 286 -3.78 3.20 -10.99
C CYS A 286 -4.32 2.81 -12.38
N ILE A 287 -5.51 2.19 -12.44
CA ILE A 287 -6.21 1.87 -13.69
C ILE A 287 -7.12 3.06 -14.03
N PRO A 288 -7.01 3.64 -15.25
CA PRO A 288 -7.83 4.76 -15.66
C PRO A 288 -9.33 4.52 -15.46
N GLY A 289 -10.00 5.46 -14.79
CA GLY A 289 -11.46 5.41 -14.55
C GLY A 289 -11.93 4.41 -13.50
N LYS A 290 -11.01 3.70 -12.83
CA LYS A 290 -11.33 2.78 -11.72
C LYS A 290 -10.97 3.38 -10.38
N TYR A 291 -11.58 2.80 -9.35
CA TYR A 291 -11.37 3.13 -7.95
C TYR A 291 -11.00 1.87 -7.20
N TYR A 292 -10.54 2.01 -5.97
CA TYR A 292 -10.41 0.88 -5.05
C TYR A 292 -11.27 1.10 -3.81
N LEU A 293 -11.71 0.00 -3.22
CA LEU A 293 -12.13 -0.07 -1.83
C LEU A 293 -11.11 -0.94 -1.08
N LEU A 294 -10.67 -0.48 0.08
CA LEU A 294 -9.63 -1.13 0.88
C LEU A 294 -10.05 -1.18 2.34
N THR A 295 -9.79 -2.30 3.00
CA THR A 295 -9.83 -2.47 4.46
C THR A 295 -8.73 -3.44 4.85
N GLY A 296 -8.44 -3.61 6.13
CA GLY A 296 -7.44 -4.59 6.54
C GLY A 296 -7.11 -4.55 8.02
N LEU A 297 -5.95 -5.09 8.33
CA LEU A 297 -5.42 -5.26 9.67
C LEU A 297 -4.10 -4.53 9.81
N PRO A 298 -3.95 -3.61 10.79
CA PRO A 298 -2.67 -2.95 11.07
C PRO A 298 -1.53 -3.94 11.33
N THR A 299 -1.84 -5.15 11.82
CA THR A 299 -0.90 -6.20 12.21
C THR A 299 -1.27 -7.58 11.65
N GLY A 300 -1.19 -7.75 10.32
CA GLY A 300 -1.33 -9.08 9.71
C GLY A 300 -0.04 -9.89 9.84
N GLY A 301 0.86 -9.80 8.85
CA GLY A 301 2.17 -10.47 8.92
C GLY A 301 3.00 -10.06 10.14
N PHE A 302 2.81 -8.84 10.65
CA PHE A 302 3.45 -8.40 11.90
C PHE A 302 3.13 -9.27 13.11
N CYS A 303 1.94 -9.88 13.20
CA CYS A 303 1.62 -10.78 14.31
C CYS A 303 2.50 -12.05 14.28
N ILE A 304 2.82 -12.55 13.09
CA ILE A 304 3.73 -13.68 12.90
C ILE A 304 5.15 -13.24 13.28
N ASP A 305 5.63 -12.12 12.73
CA ASP A 305 6.94 -11.55 13.09
C ASP A 305 7.09 -11.33 14.60
N TRP A 306 6.05 -10.79 15.25
CA TRP A 306 6.03 -10.55 16.68
C TRP A 306 6.13 -11.85 17.46
N LEU A 307 5.33 -12.86 17.11
CA LEU A 307 5.35 -14.15 17.78
C LEU A 307 6.74 -14.77 17.69
N LEU A 308 7.29 -14.88 16.48
CA LEU A 308 8.59 -15.49 16.22
C LEU A 308 9.70 -14.75 16.96
N ASN A 309 9.81 -13.43 16.78
CA ASN A 309 10.94 -12.67 17.31
C ASN A 309 10.82 -12.35 18.81
N LYS A 310 9.61 -12.04 19.31
CA LYS A 310 9.43 -11.53 20.67
C LYS A 310 9.08 -12.61 21.67
N ILE A 311 8.33 -13.63 21.25
CA ILE A 311 7.85 -14.68 22.15
C ILE A 311 8.70 -15.95 21.99
N LEU A 312 8.77 -16.51 20.79
CA LEU A 312 9.42 -17.81 20.55
C LEU A 312 10.94 -17.72 20.42
N LYS A 313 11.48 -16.54 20.07
CA LYS A 313 12.91 -16.33 19.77
C LYS A 313 13.40 -17.19 18.59
N GLU A 314 12.53 -17.35 17.61
CA GLU A 314 12.76 -18.09 16.37
C GLU A 314 12.67 -17.16 15.15
N ASP A 315 13.03 -17.68 13.98
CA ASP A 315 12.81 -17.05 12.68
C ASP A 315 11.91 -17.93 11.80
N TYR A 316 11.66 -17.49 10.56
CA TYR A 316 10.79 -18.20 9.62
C TYR A 316 11.28 -19.62 9.25
N SER A 317 12.50 -20.04 9.61
CA SER A 317 12.96 -21.42 9.41
C SER A 317 12.20 -22.44 10.25
N VAL A 318 11.50 -22.00 11.31
CA VAL A 318 10.63 -22.87 12.13
C VAL A 318 9.60 -23.62 11.27
N PHE A 319 9.11 -22.98 10.20
CA PHE A 319 8.11 -23.55 9.30
C PHE A 319 8.59 -24.81 8.58
N ARG A 320 9.91 -25.06 8.50
CA ARG A 320 10.46 -26.32 7.98
C ARG A 320 10.12 -27.54 8.84
N THR A 321 9.82 -27.33 10.13
CA THR A 321 9.51 -28.38 11.11
C THR A 321 8.14 -28.23 11.73
N PHE A 322 7.48 -27.09 11.52
CA PHE A 322 6.14 -26.79 11.99
C PHE A 322 5.15 -27.82 11.46
N LYS A 323 4.26 -28.25 12.34
CA LYS A 323 3.11 -29.07 11.98
C LYS A 323 1.86 -28.34 12.41
N TYR A 324 0.98 -28.04 11.45
CA TYR A 324 -0.31 -27.45 11.76
C TYR A 324 -1.09 -28.36 12.74
N GLN A 325 -1.66 -27.75 13.80
CA GLN A 325 -2.44 -28.46 14.81
C GLN A 325 -3.81 -27.83 15.00
N LYS A 326 -4.86 -28.62 14.78
CA LYS A 326 -6.23 -28.25 15.17
C LYS A 326 -6.29 -28.09 16.68
N ASN A 327 -6.78 -26.95 17.13
CA ASN A 327 -6.80 -26.60 18.54
C ASN A 327 -8.05 -25.76 18.88
N ALA A 328 -8.29 -25.51 20.17
CA ALA A 328 -9.40 -24.69 20.67
C ALA A 328 -8.93 -23.33 21.24
N VAL A 329 -7.69 -22.94 20.95
CA VAL A 329 -7.10 -21.66 21.38
C VAL A 329 -7.50 -20.58 20.36
N PHE A 330 -7.65 -19.35 20.85
CA PHE A 330 -7.90 -18.17 20.02
C PHE A 330 -6.86 -17.09 20.30
N PHE A 331 -6.51 -16.33 19.27
CA PHE A 331 -5.67 -15.14 19.39
C PHE A 331 -6.38 -13.94 18.78
N PHE A 332 -6.46 -12.81 19.46
CA PHE A 332 -7.00 -11.57 18.87
C PHE A 332 -5.83 -10.73 18.36
N PRO A 333 -5.67 -10.51 17.04
CA PRO A 333 -4.46 -9.95 16.45
C PRO A 333 -4.40 -8.42 16.51
N TYR A 334 -4.78 -7.82 17.64
CA TYR A 334 -4.85 -6.36 17.83
C TYR A 334 -3.62 -5.78 18.51
N LEU A 335 -2.42 -6.26 18.15
CA LEU A 335 -1.17 -5.82 18.80
C LEU A 335 -0.90 -4.31 18.63
N ARG A 336 -1.55 -3.65 17.66
CA ARG A 336 -1.54 -2.19 17.46
C ARG A 336 -2.95 -1.60 17.36
N GLY A 337 -3.94 -2.28 17.93
CA GLY A 337 -5.35 -1.97 17.73
C GLY A 337 -5.84 -2.27 16.31
N THR A 338 -6.92 -1.59 15.93
CA THR A 338 -7.53 -1.58 14.60
C THR A 338 -7.49 -0.15 14.03
N PHE A 339 -7.87 0.04 12.77
CA PHE A 339 -7.85 1.37 12.14
C PHE A 339 -8.79 2.38 12.81
N ASP A 340 -9.86 1.93 13.46
CA ASP A 340 -10.87 2.77 14.12
C ASP A 340 -10.84 2.67 15.66
N ARG A 341 -10.13 1.68 16.23
CA ARG A 341 -9.92 1.51 17.68
C ARG A 341 -8.46 1.21 17.99
N GLU A 342 -7.67 2.22 18.35
CA GLU A 342 -6.24 2.08 18.65
C GLU A 342 -5.97 1.59 20.09
N GLU A 343 -6.96 1.73 20.97
CA GLU A 343 -6.87 1.45 22.40
C GLU A 343 -6.99 -0.04 22.74
N ILE A 344 -7.50 -0.85 21.82
CA ILE A 344 -7.64 -2.30 22.03
C ILE A 344 -6.31 -3.02 21.80
N GLY A 345 -6.07 -4.09 22.55
CA GLY A 345 -4.83 -4.87 22.53
C GLY A 345 -5.05 -6.34 22.18
N GLY A 346 -4.00 -7.02 21.74
CA GLY A 346 -4.06 -8.45 21.42
C GLY A 346 -4.14 -9.35 22.66
N ALA A 347 -4.76 -10.53 22.52
CA ALA A 347 -4.96 -11.46 23.62
C ALA A 347 -5.03 -12.92 23.13
N PHE A 348 -4.41 -13.85 23.88
CA PHE A 348 -4.65 -15.28 23.74
C PHE A 348 -5.74 -15.73 24.70
N PHE A 349 -6.57 -16.67 24.26
CA PHE A 349 -7.67 -17.21 25.06
C PHE A 349 -7.71 -18.75 24.96
N ASN A 350 -8.03 -19.39 26.09
CA ASN A 350 -8.19 -20.86 26.22
C ASN A 350 -6.88 -21.66 26.08
N LEU A 351 -5.74 -21.10 26.51
CA LEU A 351 -4.47 -21.83 26.62
C LEU A 351 -4.49 -22.85 27.77
N LYS A 352 -3.81 -23.99 27.57
CA LYS A 352 -3.60 -25.07 28.52
C LYS A 352 -2.11 -25.39 28.66
N ASP A 353 -1.74 -26.06 29.74
CA ASP A 353 -0.37 -26.52 30.02
C ASP A 353 0.14 -27.58 29.02
N THR A 354 -0.78 -28.22 28.30
CA THR A 354 -0.50 -29.17 27.22
C THR A 354 -0.24 -28.54 25.86
N ASP A 355 -0.52 -27.24 25.68
CA ASP A 355 -0.36 -26.57 24.39
C ASP A 355 1.11 -26.27 24.11
N ASP A 356 1.57 -26.62 22.91
CA ASP A 356 2.96 -26.48 22.48
C ASP A 356 3.17 -25.30 21.53
N ARG A 357 4.43 -25.12 21.10
CA ARG A 357 4.83 -24.09 20.14
C ARG A 357 3.97 -24.10 18.87
N ASP A 358 3.68 -25.27 18.32
CA ASP A 358 3.00 -25.42 17.03
C ASP A 358 1.50 -25.12 17.17
N VAL A 359 0.88 -25.38 18.34
CA VAL A 359 -0.46 -24.88 18.68
C VAL A 359 -0.50 -23.35 18.68
N ILE A 360 0.48 -22.69 19.29
CA ILE A 360 0.54 -21.22 19.34
C ILE A 360 0.71 -20.63 17.93
N ILE A 361 1.62 -21.17 17.12
CA ILE A 361 1.83 -20.73 15.73
C ILE A 361 0.54 -20.94 14.92
N SER A 362 -0.07 -22.13 14.98
CA SER A 362 -1.32 -22.43 14.27
C SER A 362 -2.43 -21.43 14.64
N THR A 363 -2.56 -21.12 15.92
CA THR A 363 -3.56 -20.17 16.42
C THR A 363 -3.37 -18.75 15.87
N VAL A 364 -2.12 -18.29 15.74
CA VAL A 364 -1.84 -16.96 15.16
C VAL A 364 -2.15 -16.93 13.67
N LEU A 365 -1.78 -17.96 12.91
CA LEU A 365 -2.11 -18.06 11.47
C LEU A 365 -3.63 -18.08 11.23
N GLU A 366 -4.36 -18.84 12.03
CA GLU A 366 -5.82 -18.94 11.98
C GLU A 366 -6.49 -17.60 12.28
N SER A 367 -6.05 -16.95 13.34
CA SER A 367 -6.77 -15.78 13.84
C SER A 367 -6.57 -14.54 12.98
N THR A 368 -5.39 -14.37 12.37
CA THR A 368 -5.19 -13.34 11.35
C THR A 368 -6.08 -13.61 10.13
N ALA A 369 -6.21 -14.87 9.71
CA ALA A 369 -7.13 -15.25 8.64
C ALA A 369 -8.61 -15.04 9.03
N PHE A 370 -9.02 -15.29 10.27
CA PHE A 370 -10.39 -15.01 10.74
C PHE A 370 -10.73 -13.52 10.70
N GLU A 371 -9.79 -12.66 11.10
CA GLU A 371 -9.96 -11.22 10.98
C GLU A 371 -10.04 -10.77 9.52
N MET A 372 -9.18 -11.29 8.65
CA MET A 372 -9.24 -10.98 7.23
C MET A 372 -10.56 -11.48 6.61
N ARG A 373 -11.05 -12.67 6.99
CA ARG A 373 -12.37 -13.14 6.58
C ARG A 373 -13.49 -12.18 6.96
N SER A 374 -13.39 -11.55 8.12
CA SER A 374 -14.36 -10.54 8.55
C SER A 374 -14.33 -9.29 7.65
N CYS A 375 -13.15 -8.91 7.17
CA CYS A 375 -13.00 -7.88 6.14
C CYS A 375 -13.64 -8.30 4.81
N LEU A 376 -13.41 -9.54 4.36
CA LEU A 376 -14.01 -10.10 3.14
C LEU A 376 -15.54 -10.07 3.18
N ASN A 377 -16.12 -10.52 4.29
CA ASN A 377 -17.58 -10.45 4.52
C ASN A 377 -18.11 -9.00 4.45
N GLY A 378 -17.28 -8.01 4.78
CA GLY A 378 -17.60 -6.59 4.62
C GLY A 378 -17.72 -6.18 3.15
N PHE A 379 -16.82 -6.65 2.28
CA PHE A 379 -16.92 -6.43 0.84
C PHE A 379 -18.15 -7.11 0.24
N GLU A 380 -18.49 -8.32 0.68
CA GLU A 380 -19.70 -9.03 0.22
C GLU A 380 -20.98 -8.23 0.52
N LYS A 381 -21.06 -7.61 1.71
CA LYS A 381 -22.15 -6.69 2.08
C LYS A 381 -22.22 -5.44 1.20
N LEU A 382 -21.09 -5.02 0.63
CA LEU A 382 -21.00 -3.89 -0.31
C LEU A 382 -21.31 -4.30 -1.76
N GLY A 383 -21.55 -5.59 -2.02
CA GLY A 383 -22.00 -6.10 -3.30
C GLY A 383 -20.97 -6.92 -4.07
N LEU A 384 -19.79 -7.20 -3.49
CA LEU A 384 -18.84 -8.15 -4.06
C LEU A 384 -19.47 -9.56 -4.08
N LYS A 385 -19.47 -10.22 -5.23
CA LYS A 385 -20.05 -11.56 -5.43
C LYS A 385 -19.14 -12.37 -6.34
N ASP A 386 -19.14 -13.69 -6.16
CA ASP A 386 -18.47 -14.67 -7.05
C ASP A 386 -17.07 -14.23 -7.48
N TYR A 387 -16.20 -14.03 -6.49
CA TYR A 387 -14.89 -13.43 -6.68
C TYR A 387 -13.74 -14.38 -6.37
N GLU A 388 -12.62 -14.16 -7.06
CA GLU A 388 -11.35 -14.83 -6.79
C GLU A 388 -10.52 -14.01 -5.79
N ILE A 389 -9.71 -14.69 -4.97
CA ILE A 389 -8.77 -14.05 -4.04
C ILE A 389 -7.35 -14.23 -4.57
N VAL A 390 -6.64 -13.12 -4.75
CA VAL A 390 -5.23 -13.11 -5.14
C VAL A 390 -4.38 -12.62 -3.98
N ALA A 391 -3.54 -13.48 -3.43
CA ALA A 391 -2.63 -13.12 -2.35
C ALA A 391 -1.28 -12.61 -2.88
N THR A 392 -0.74 -11.60 -2.21
CA THR A 392 0.55 -10.95 -2.54
C THR A 392 1.27 -10.50 -1.27
N GLY A 393 2.49 -9.98 -1.40
CA GLY A 393 3.30 -9.48 -0.29
C GLY A 393 4.17 -10.57 0.37
N GLY A 394 4.95 -10.20 1.40
CA GLY A 394 5.89 -11.13 2.03
C GLY A 394 5.21 -12.37 2.64
N GLY A 395 4.00 -12.21 3.16
CA GLY A 395 3.19 -13.30 3.69
C GLY A 395 2.71 -14.30 2.64
N SER A 396 2.65 -13.93 1.36
CA SER A 396 2.29 -14.86 0.29
C SER A 396 3.42 -15.83 -0.08
N GLN A 397 4.55 -15.79 0.65
CA GLN A 397 5.61 -16.80 0.57
C GLN A 397 5.47 -17.87 1.65
N LEU A 398 4.59 -17.67 2.64
CA LEU A 398 4.35 -18.61 3.73
C LEU A 398 3.19 -19.55 3.37
N ARG A 399 3.52 -20.69 2.77
CA ARG A 399 2.56 -21.67 2.24
C ARG A 399 1.54 -22.11 3.28
N GLU A 400 2.01 -22.39 4.50
CA GLU A 400 1.19 -22.84 5.63
C GLU A 400 0.12 -21.80 5.99
N TRP A 401 0.43 -20.52 5.86
CA TRP A 401 -0.55 -19.45 6.09
C TRP A 401 -1.57 -19.37 4.96
N LEU A 402 -1.14 -19.56 3.71
CA LEU A 402 -2.02 -19.55 2.54
C LEU A 402 -3.00 -20.73 2.54
N GLU A 403 -2.56 -21.91 2.99
CA GLU A 403 -3.42 -23.07 3.22
C GLU A 403 -4.48 -22.77 4.29
N VAL A 404 -4.08 -22.20 5.44
CA VAL A 404 -5.02 -21.77 6.48
C VAL A 404 -5.99 -20.72 5.94
N LYS A 405 -5.52 -19.73 5.17
CA LYS A 405 -6.36 -18.70 4.56
C LYS A 405 -7.39 -19.28 3.60
N ALA A 406 -7.00 -20.15 2.67
CA ALA A 406 -7.92 -20.78 1.73
C ALA A 406 -9.04 -21.51 2.48
N ASN A 407 -8.68 -22.29 3.49
CA ASN A 407 -9.61 -23.00 4.35
C ASN A 407 -10.54 -22.07 5.15
N VAL A 408 -9.98 -21.04 5.78
CA VAL A 408 -10.75 -20.07 6.57
C VAL A 408 -11.70 -19.28 5.70
N PHE A 409 -11.25 -18.80 4.54
CA PHE A 409 -12.06 -18.04 3.58
C PHE A 409 -13.11 -18.93 2.92
N GLY A 410 -12.88 -20.24 2.85
CA GLY A 410 -13.71 -21.18 2.11
C GLY A 410 -13.66 -20.93 0.60
N LYS A 411 -12.52 -20.40 0.11
CA LYS A 411 -12.32 -19.98 -1.28
C LYS A 411 -10.89 -20.31 -1.71
N VAL A 412 -10.70 -20.50 -3.01
CA VAL A 412 -9.37 -20.65 -3.60
C VAL A 412 -8.59 -19.36 -3.42
N VAL A 413 -7.38 -19.47 -2.88
CA VAL A 413 -6.41 -18.38 -2.83
C VAL A 413 -5.35 -18.65 -3.89
N LYS A 414 -5.18 -17.72 -4.83
CA LYS A 414 -4.10 -17.81 -5.83
C LYS A 414 -2.98 -16.82 -5.53
N VAL A 415 -1.75 -17.19 -5.83
CA VAL A 415 -0.56 -16.35 -5.62
C VAL A 415 0.19 -16.21 -6.93
N LEU A 416 0.53 -14.97 -7.28
CA LEU A 416 1.38 -14.70 -8.45
C LEU A 416 2.80 -15.23 -8.21
N SER A 417 3.36 -15.98 -9.16
CA SER A 417 4.72 -16.53 -9.04
C SER A 417 5.79 -15.45 -8.91
N VAL A 418 5.56 -14.26 -9.46
CA VAL A 418 6.43 -13.09 -9.27
C VAL A 418 6.13 -12.44 -7.92
N HIS A 419 7.00 -12.70 -6.94
CA HIS A 419 6.85 -12.19 -5.58
C HIS A 419 6.97 -10.65 -5.45
N GLU A 420 7.74 -10.01 -6.33
CA GLU A 420 7.99 -8.55 -6.29
C GLU A 420 6.91 -7.76 -7.04
N SER A 421 5.65 -7.99 -6.64
CA SER A 421 4.44 -7.51 -7.32
C SER A 421 4.35 -5.99 -7.46
N VAL A 422 4.79 -5.21 -6.45
CA VAL A 422 4.77 -3.75 -6.50
C VAL A 422 5.71 -3.23 -7.60
N ALA A 423 6.95 -3.73 -7.63
CA ALA A 423 7.93 -3.34 -8.64
C ALA A 423 7.52 -3.82 -10.04
N LEU A 424 6.93 -5.02 -10.13
CA LEU A 424 6.35 -5.53 -11.37
C LEU A 424 5.24 -4.60 -11.88
N GLY A 425 4.28 -4.24 -11.04
CA GLY A 425 3.18 -3.33 -11.40
C GLY A 425 3.70 -1.96 -11.84
N ALA A 426 4.71 -1.43 -11.16
CA ALA A 426 5.36 -0.19 -11.54
C ALA A 426 6.03 -0.29 -12.93
N ALA A 427 6.73 -1.39 -13.23
CA ALA A 427 7.35 -1.61 -14.54
C ALA A 427 6.30 -1.80 -15.67
N MET A 428 5.18 -2.49 -15.39
CA MET A 428 4.07 -2.62 -16.33
C MET A 428 3.42 -1.27 -16.64
N ILE A 429 3.21 -0.43 -15.62
CA ILE A 429 2.69 0.93 -15.79
C ILE A 429 3.70 1.81 -16.54
N ALA A 430 5.01 1.61 -16.33
CA ALA A 430 6.05 2.28 -17.11
C ALA A 430 5.96 1.95 -18.60
N LYS A 431 5.68 0.69 -18.95
CA LYS A 431 5.43 0.28 -20.34
C LYS A 431 4.23 1.04 -20.92
N ILE A 432 3.12 1.14 -20.18
CA ILE A 432 1.94 1.92 -20.60
C ILE A 432 2.32 3.38 -20.87
N ALA A 433 3.10 4.01 -20.00
CA ALA A 433 3.54 5.39 -20.20
C ALA A 433 4.35 5.57 -21.50
N LYS A 434 5.10 4.55 -21.94
CA LYS A 434 5.86 4.57 -23.20
C LYS A 434 4.99 4.32 -24.43
N ILE A 435 4.00 3.42 -24.36
CA ILE A 435 3.15 3.05 -25.52
C ILE A 435 1.84 3.85 -25.60
N GLY A 436 1.51 4.64 -24.58
CA GLY A 436 0.31 5.45 -24.47
C GLY A 436 -0.81 4.79 -23.64
N GLN A 437 -1.50 5.61 -22.83
CA GLN A 437 -2.54 5.14 -21.90
C GLN A 437 -3.76 4.49 -22.57
N LYS A 438 -4.04 4.77 -23.85
CA LYS A 438 -5.19 4.18 -24.55
C LYS A 438 -5.08 2.66 -24.72
N ASN A 439 -3.88 2.12 -24.61
CA ASN A 439 -3.61 0.69 -24.83
C ASN A 439 -3.53 -0.11 -23.53
N TRP A 440 -3.99 0.44 -22.40
CA TRP A 440 -3.81 -0.19 -21.09
C TRP A 440 -4.54 -1.53 -20.96
N GLU A 441 -5.79 -1.64 -21.44
CA GLU A 441 -6.60 -2.87 -21.34
C GLU A 441 -6.00 -4.02 -22.14
N GLU A 442 -5.64 -3.73 -23.40
CA GLU A 442 -5.02 -4.68 -24.31
C GLU A 442 -3.68 -5.16 -23.76
N PHE A 443 -2.81 -4.23 -23.37
CA PHE A 443 -1.52 -4.56 -22.78
C PHE A 443 -1.68 -5.40 -21.51
N PHE A 444 -2.63 -5.06 -20.64
CA PHE A 444 -2.84 -5.82 -19.41
C PHE A 444 -3.29 -7.25 -19.69
N LYS A 445 -4.22 -7.42 -20.63
CA LYS A 445 -4.70 -8.73 -21.05
C LYS A 445 -3.58 -9.58 -21.63
N GLU A 446 -2.70 -9.00 -22.44
CA GLU A 446 -1.52 -9.68 -22.96
C GLU A 446 -0.51 -10.05 -21.87
N ALA A 447 -0.16 -9.08 -21.01
CA ALA A 447 0.83 -9.31 -19.95
C ALA A 447 0.36 -10.37 -18.94
N SER A 448 -0.93 -10.37 -18.60
CA SER A 448 -1.50 -11.31 -17.64
C SER A 448 -1.60 -12.75 -18.15
N GLN A 449 -1.52 -13.00 -19.47
CA GLN A 449 -1.46 -14.36 -20.01
C GLN A 449 -0.16 -15.10 -19.66
N ASN A 450 0.91 -14.34 -19.39
CA ASN A 450 2.21 -14.90 -19.03
C ASN A 450 2.37 -15.09 -17.51
N PHE A 451 1.33 -14.76 -16.72
CA PHE A 451 1.38 -14.90 -15.28
C PHE A 451 1.11 -16.34 -14.86
N GLU A 452 2.08 -16.92 -14.17
CA GLU A 452 1.92 -18.20 -13.50
C GLU A 452 1.38 -17.96 -12.09
N TYR A 453 0.38 -18.77 -11.72
CA TYR A 453 -0.24 -18.72 -10.41
C TYR A 453 -0.09 -20.05 -9.69
N GLU A 454 0.22 -19.98 -8.41
CA GLU A 454 0.03 -21.10 -7.49
C GLU A 454 -1.36 -21.02 -6.85
N TYR A 455 -2.00 -22.17 -6.61
CA TYR A 455 -3.36 -22.26 -6.08
C TYR A 455 -3.40 -23.03 -4.77
N PHE A 456 -4.07 -22.45 -3.78
CA PHE A 456 -4.33 -23.06 -2.48
C PHE A 456 -5.83 -23.31 -2.36
N GLN A 457 -6.21 -24.58 -2.23
CA GLN A 457 -7.60 -25.02 -2.20
C GLN A 457 -8.09 -25.14 -0.75
N PRO A 458 -9.38 -24.86 -0.47
CA PRO A 458 -9.99 -25.20 0.80
C PRO A 458 -10.30 -26.70 0.87
N ASP A 459 -9.76 -27.39 1.88
CA ASP A 459 -9.91 -28.83 2.09
C ASP A 459 -10.61 -29.18 3.43
N GLU A 460 -10.67 -28.26 4.38
CA GLU A 460 -11.15 -28.48 5.76
C GLU A 460 -12.19 -27.44 6.22
N GLY A 461 -13.06 -26.98 5.30
CA GLY A 461 -13.96 -25.84 5.52
C GLY A 461 -14.84 -25.92 6.78
N GLU A 462 -15.32 -27.10 7.17
CA GLU A 462 -16.23 -27.24 8.33
C GLU A 462 -15.56 -26.90 9.67
N TYR A 463 -14.31 -27.34 9.87
CA TYR A 463 -13.55 -27.07 11.10
C TYR A 463 -13.34 -25.57 11.28
N PHE A 464 -12.78 -24.92 10.25
CA PHE A 464 -12.52 -23.48 10.29
C PHE A 464 -13.80 -22.66 10.33
N GLN A 465 -14.87 -23.10 9.68
CA GLN A 465 -16.18 -22.46 9.77
C GLN A 465 -16.70 -22.44 11.20
N LYS A 466 -16.68 -23.59 11.89
CA LYS A 466 -17.13 -23.68 13.28
C LYS A 466 -16.28 -22.78 14.18
N LYS A 467 -14.95 -22.88 14.06
CA LYS A 467 -14.01 -22.10 14.87
C LYS A 467 -14.12 -20.59 14.61
N TYR A 468 -14.35 -20.18 13.37
CA TYR A 468 -14.59 -18.78 13.00
C TYR A 468 -15.83 -18.20 13.69
N LEU A 469 -16.94 -18.96 13.74
CA LEU A 469 -18.15 -18.51 14.42
C LEU A 469 -17.97 -18.38 15.93
N GLU A 470 -17.21 -19.28 16.55
CA GLU A 470 -16.82 -19.18 17.97
C GLU A 470 -15.90 -17.98 18.22
N TYR A 471 -14.92 -17.79 17.35
CA TYR A 471 -14.01 -16.64 17.35
C TYR A 471 -14.79 -15.31 17.32
N LEU A 472 -15.75 -15.15 16.39
CA LEU A 472 -16.60 -13.95 16.32
C LEU A 472 -17.41 -13.71 17.60
N LYS A 473 -18.02 -14.75 18.17
CA LYS A 473 -18.78 -14.64 19.42
C LYS A 473 -17.89 -14.14 20.57
N LEU A 474 -16.70 -14.71 20.70
CA LEU A 474 -15.76 -14.34 21.74
C LEU A 474 -15.20 -12.93 21.51
N ARG A 475 -14.84 -12.60 20.27
CA ARG A 475 -14.38 -11.28 19.85
C ARG A 475 -15.37 -10.17 20.22
N ASN A 476 -16.64 -10.37 19.84
CA ASN A 476 -17.68 -9.38 20.09
C ASN A 476 -17.94 -9.23 21.60
N ARG A 477 -17.84 -10.33 22.37
CA ARG A 477 -17.99 -10.29 23.82
C ARG A 477 -16.86 -9.53 24.52
N ILE A 478 -15.62 -9.66 24.04
CA ILE A 478 -14.44 -9.03 24.67
C ILE A 478 -14.29 -7.57 24.24
N TYR A 479 -14.44 -7.28 22.95
CA TYR A 479 -14.08 -5.98 22.38
C TYR A 479 -15.29 -5.14 21.93
N GLY A 480 -16.51 -5.69 21.96
CA GLY A 480 -17.72 -4.96 21.57
C GLY A 480 -17.75 -4.59 20.07
N PHE A 481 -17.37 -5.53 19.20
CA PHE A 481 -17.49 -5.37 17.75
C PHE A 481 -18.92 -5.54 17.23
#